data_AF-A0A550D1D0-F1
#
_entry.id   AF-A0A550D1D0-F1
#
_cell.length_a   1.000
_cell.length_b   1.000
_cell.length_c   1.000
_cell.angle_alpha   90.00
_cell.angle_beta   90.00
_cell.angle_gamma   90.00
#
_symmetry.space_group_name_H-M   'P 1'
#
loop_
_entity.id
_entity.type
_entity.pdbx_description
1 polymer ?
#
loop_
_entity_poly.entity_id
_entity_poly.type
_entity_poly.pdbx_seq_one_letter_code
_entity_poly.pdbx_strand_id
1 'polypeptide(L)'
;FFLPYIINDPLLRYSPVGKIKSHNVVVDIRPIYKNKIEFKDKKSEKRLIVGIDPGTEVGVSILDIYSNPVLLISKRNIDRDEIVSIISKEGKAIIVATDVNPIPDAVKKIASKFNAILYIPERNLTLEEKQKIVEEYSIFHNIKVDNPHIRDSLAAAIKAYNNIENKLRQIDSFLRRLDIDIVDENRLYDCVIYGNTVSECIESEINNILKKEGEEQINTNNNIKNVHNKIIEFNDNQIRKLKEENLYLKNQVSSYKKIIYNLLREKEDLTKKIDEIKLQVNKDLERDRKV
;
A
#
# COMPACT_ATOMS: atom_id res chain seq x y z
N PHE A 1 -9.85 7.84 8.51
CA PHE A 1 -10.71 6.72 8.93
C PHE A 1 -11.07 5.88 7.71
N PHE A 2 -10.35 4.78 7.47
CA PHE A 2 -10.73 3.76 6.50
C PHE A 2 -10.36 2.39 7.10
N LEU A 3 -11.35 1.52 7.25
CA LEU A 3 -11.19 0.16 7.77
C LEU A 3 -10.47 -0.73 6.74
N PRO A 4 -9.48 -1.53 7.14
CA PRO A 4 -9.01 -2.63 6.31
C PRO A 4 -9.94 -3.84 6.46
N TYR A 5 -10.32 -4.41 5.32
CA TYR A 5 -11.13 -5.61 5.19
C TYR A 5 -10.49 -6.81 5.91
N ILE A 6 -11.30 -7.52 6.69
CA ILE A 6 -10.97 -8.83 7.27
C ILE A 6 -11.33 -9.89 6.22
N ILE A 7 -10.32 -10.53 5.64
CA ILE A 7 -10.51 -11.78 4.91
C ILE A 7 -10.44 -12.90 5.95
N ASN A 8 -11.60 -13.32 6.45
CA ASN A 8 -11.74 -14.58 7.15
C ASN A 8 -11.84 -15.68 6.09
N ASP A 9 -10.75 -16.39 5.84
CA ASP A 9 -10.81 -17.66 5.10
C ASP A 9 -10.81 -18.83 6.11
N PRO A 10 -11.92 -19.57 6.27
CA PRO A 10 -12.01 -20.68 7.21
C PRO A 10 -11.42 -22.00 6.70
N LEU A 11 -10.74 -22.03 5.53
CA LEU A 11 -10.44 -23.27 4.81
C LEU A 11 -8.99 -23.79 4.81
N LEU A 12 -8.12 -23.36 5.73
CA LEU A 12 -6.83 -24.04 5.94
C LEU A 12 -6.90 -25.04 7.10
N ARG A 13 -7.68 -26.11 6.89
CA ARG A 13 -7.68 -27.32 7.73
C ARG A 13 -6.77 -28.39 7.11
N TYR A 14 -5.69 -28.69 7.84
CA TYR A 14 -4.87 -29.91 7.90
C TYR A 14 -3.79 -30.20 6.83
N SER A 15 -2.55 -30.37 7.30
CA SER A 15 -1.79 -31.60 7.02
C SER A 15 -0.81 -31.94 8.18
N PRO A 16 -0.55 -33.22 8.50
CA PRO A 16 0.09 -33.66 9.73
C PRO A 16 1.62 -33.57 9.69
N VAL A 17 2.20 -33.31 10.86
CA VAL A 17 3.65 -33.31 11.12
C VAL A 17 4.23 -34.71 10.84
N GLY A 18 5.08 -34.83 9.82
CA GLY A 18 5.82 -36.06 9.54
C GLY A 18 7.00 -36.22 10.50
N LYS A 19 7.05 -37.32 11.25
CA LYS A 19 8.24 -37.70 12.02
C LYS A 19 9.32 -38.23 11.08
N ILE A 20 10.45 -37.53 11.00
CA ILE A 20 11.64 -38.03 10.30
C ILE A 20 12.51 -38.74 11.34
N LYS A 21 12.68 -40.06 11.20
CA LYS A 21 13.70 -40.82 11.95
C LYS A 21 14.96 -40.88 11.09
N SER A 22 16.05 -40.30 11.58
CA SER A 22 17.40 -40.70 11.19
C SER A 22 18.19 -41.01 12.46
N HIS A 23 19.20 -41.87 12.32
CA HIS A 23 19.87 -42.57 13.41
C HIS A 23 20.17 -41.68 14.64
N ASN A 24 19.45 -41.99 15.74
CA ASN A 24 19.56 -41.45 17.10
C ASN A 24 19.12 -40.00 17.38
N VAL A 25 18.23 -39.39 16.58
CA VAL A 25 17.58 -38.13 17.00
C VAL A 25 16.07 -38.16 16.73
N VAL A 26 15.27 -37.83 17.74
CA VAL A 26 13.82 -37.56 17.61
C VAL A 26 13.65 -36.05 17.53
N VAL A 27 13.34 -35.52 16.34
CA VAL A 27 13.04 -34.10 16.15
C VAL A 27 11.54 -33.89 16.33
N ASP A 28 11.17 -33.20 17.39
CA ASP A 28 9.80 -32.75 17.66
C ASP A 28 9.64 -31.29 17.21
N ILE A 29 9.00 -31.09 16.06
CA ILE A 29 8.77 -29.75 15.49
C ILE A 29 7.43 -29.24 16.01
N ARG A 30 7.49 -28.36 17.01
CA ARG A 30 6.31 -27.65 17.53
C ARG A 30 6.26 -26.22 16.95
N PRO A 31 5.11 -25.77 16.41
CA PRO A 31 4.94 -24.39 15.99
C PRO A 31 4.98 -23.48 17.23
N ILE A 32 5.95 -22.58 17.28
CA ILE A 32 5.99 -21.52 18.30
C ILE A 32 5.15 -20.36 17.76
N TYR A 33 3.92 -20.21 18.28
CA TYR A 33 3.09 -19.05 18.01
C TYR A 33 3.69 -17.84 18.75
N LYS A 34 4.24 -16.87 17.99
CA LYS A 34 4.59 -15.56 18.54
C LYS A 34 3.29 -14.77 18.75
N ASN A 35 2.94 -14.48 20.02
CA ASN A 35 1.71 -13.78 20.42
C ASN A 35 1.65 -12.29 20.04
N LYS A 36 2.55 -11.81 19.19
CA LYS A 36 2.55 -10.42 18.73
C LYS A 36 2.88 -10.41 17.24
N ILE A 37 1.86 -10.12 16.44
CA ILE A 37 2.08 -9.65 15.08
C ILE A 37 2.67 -8.25 15.25
N GLU A 38 3.99 -8.13 15.14
CA GLU A 38 4.62 -6.81 15.03
C GLU A 38 4.32 -6.29 13.63
N PHE A 39 3.30 -5.46 13.54
CA PHE A 39 3.11 -4.60 12.40
C PHE A 39 4.28 -3.60 12.39
N LYS A 40 5.34 -3.90 11.64
CA LYS A 40 6.28 -2.86 11.21
C LYS A 40 5.45 -1.91 10.35
N ASP A 41 5.29 -0.67 10.80
CA ASP A 41 4.86 0.41 9.92
C ASP A 41 5.65 0.28 8.61
N LYS A 42 4.99 0.46 7.47
CA LYS A 42 5.57 0.33 6.13
C LYS A 42 6.56 1.47 5.81
N LYS A 43 7.41 1.85 6.78
CA LYS A 43 8.71 2.44 6.50
C LYS A 43 9.42 1.45 5.58
N SER A 44 9.81 1.92 4.41
CA SER A 44 10.56 1.09 3.48
C SER A 44 11.77 0.53 4.22
N GLU A 45 11.88 -0.80 4.25
CA GLU A 45 12.94 -1.49 4.98
C GLU A 45 14.29 -1.02 4.43
N LYS A 46 15.19 -0.47 5.25
CA LYS A 46 16.45 0.08 4.73
C LYS A 46 17.25 -1.01 4.01
N ARG A 47 17.83 -0.68 2.87
CA ARG A 47 18.72 -1.57 2.11
C ARG A 47 20.14 -1.43 2.66
N LEU A 48 20.79 -2.56 2.90
CA LEU A 48 22.04 -2.62 3.65
C LEU A 48 23.14 -3.35 2.88
N ILE A 49 24.36 -2.84 2.99
CA ILE A 49 25.58 -3.50 2.56
C ILE A 49 26.25 -4.04 3.82
N VAL A 50 26.42 -5.35 3.91
CA VAL A 50 26.91 -6.01 5.12
C VAL A 50 28.26 -6.65 4.85
N GLY A 51 29.29 -6.26 5.58
CA GLY A 51 30.57 -6.95 5.62
C GLY A 51 30.62 -7.97 6.76
N ILE A 52 31.14 -9.16 6.47
CA ILE A 52 31.31 -10.25 7.44
C ILE A 52 32.76 -10.75 7.39
N ASP A 53 33.44 -10.67 8.53
CA ASP A 53 34.72 -11.33 8.79
C ASP A 53 34.47 -12.63 9.57
N PRO A 54 34.52 -13.81 8.93
CA PRO A 54 34.17 -15.07 9.57
C PRO A 54 35.34 -15.64 10.39
N GLY A 55 35.06 -16.13 11.60
CA GLY A 55 36.06 -16.73 12.48
C GLY A 55 35.46 -17.23 13.79
N THR A 56 36.33 -17.50 14.78
CA THR A 56 35.87 -17.77 16.17
C THR A 56 35.24 -16.52 16.78
N GLU A 57 35.80 -15.37 16.43
CA GLU A 57 35.23 -14.05 16.61
C GLU A 57 34.84 -13.53 15.24
N VAL A 58 33.58 -13.10 15.09
CA VAL A 58 33.00 -12.67 13.83
C VAL A 58 32.82 -11.16 13.86
N GLY A 59 33.45 -10.48 12.90
CA GLY A 59 33.20 -9.07 12.63
C GLY A 59 31.96 -8.90 11.75
N VAL A 60 31.05 -8.01 12.14
CA VAL A 60 29.87 -7.65 11.35
C VAL A 60 29.80 -6.14 11.23
N SER A 61 29.90 -5.65 10.00
CA SER A 61 29.81 -4.22 9.66
C SER A 61 28.62 -4.00 8.73
N ILE A 62 27.71 -3.11 9.11
CA ILE A 62 26.51 -2.80 8.35
C ILE A 62 26.58 -1.34 7.91
N LEU A 63 26.49 -1.13 6.60
CA LEU A 63 26.39 0.18 5.97
C LEU A 63 25.01 0.34 5.32
N ASP A 64 24.49 1.57 5.29
CA ASP A 64 23.34 1.90 4.45
C ASP A 64 23.76 2.09 2.98
N ILE A 65 22.79 2.35 2.10
CA ILE A 65 23.05 2.55 0.66
C ILE A 65 23.84 3.83 0.36
N TYR A 66 23.95 4.76 1.31
CA TYR A 66 24.74 5.99 1.19
C TYR A 66 26.13 5.84 1.84
N SER A 67 26.53 4.61 2.18
CA SER A 67 27.78 4.30 2.86
C SER A 67 27.88 4.83 4.30
N ASN A 68 26.78 5.20 4.96
CA ASN A 68 26.83 5.56 6.37
C ASN A 68 26.95 4.31 7.24
N PRO A 69 27.76 4.34 8.32
CA PRO A 69 27.87 3.22 9.24
C PRO A 69 26.59 3.12 10.08
N VAL A 70 25.92 1.97 10.01
CA VAL A 70 24.70 1.66 10.78
C VAL A 70 25.05 0.88 12.05
N LEU A 71 25.90 -0.14 11.91
CA LEU A 71 26.30 -1.00 13.02
C LEU A 71 27.68 -1.58 12.78
N LEU A 72 28.56 -1.53 13.78
CA LEU A 72 29.89 -2.11 13.76
C LEU A 72 30.08 -2.93 15.05
N ILE A 73 30.15 -4.26 14.92
CA ILE A 73 30.27 -5.15 16.07
C ILE A 73 31.23 -6.30 15.80
N SER A 74 31.80 -6.82 16.88
CA SER A 74 32.52 -8.08 16.89
C SER A 74 31.94 -8.98 17.97
N LYS A 75 31.64 -10.23 17.65
CA LYS A 75 31.11 -11.20 18.63
C LYS A 75 31.78 -12.56 18.50
N ARG A 76 32.14 -13.13 19.65
CA ARG A 76 32.68 -14.47 19.77
C ARG A 76 31.58 -15.52 19.84
N ASN A 77 31.75 -16.65 19.14
CA ASN A 77 30.81 -17.77 19.11
C ASN A 77 29.37 -17.38 18.71
N ILE A 78 29.22 -16.33 17.90
CA ILE A 78 27.91 -15.94 17.38
C ILE A 78 27.45 -16.95 16.32
N ASP A 79 26.18 -17.35 16.40
CA ASP A 79 25.62 -18.21 15.38
C ASP A 79 25.08 -17.41 14.17
N ARG A 80 24.88 -18.09 13.05
CA ARG A 80 24.38 -17.47 11.81
C ARG A 80 22.99 -16.86 11.95
N ASP A 81 22.13 -17.42 12.79
CA ASP A 81 20.72 -17.01 12.92
C ASP A 81 20.63 -15.74 13.78
N GLU A 82 21.54 -15.57 14.74
CA GLU A 82 21.78 -14.35 15.47
C GLU A 82 22.33 -13.25 14.55
N ILE A 83 23.30 -13.56 13.66
CA ILE A 83 23.76 -12.60 12.64
C ILE A 83 22.60 -12.13 11.76
N VAL A 84 21.78 -13.06 11.24
CA VAL A 84 20.57 -12.72 10.47
C VAL A 84 19.62 -11.85 11.29
N SER A 85 19.40 -12.17 12.56
CA SER A 85 18.55 -11.36 13.43
C SER A 85 19.08 -9.95 13.64
N ILE A 86 20.40 -9.78 13.78
CA ILE A 86 21.03 -8.46 13.91
C ILE A 86 20.81 -7.65 12.63
N ILE A 87 21.09 -8.23 11.47
CA ILE A 87 20.91 -7.56 10.18
C ILE A 87 19.44 -7.18 9.96
N SER A 88 18.50 -8.10 10.20
CA SER A 88 17.05 -7.87 10.01
C SER A 88 16.45 -6.81 10.94
N LYS A 89 17.10 -6.50 12.06
CA LYS A 89 16.70 -5.38 12.93
C LYS A 89 16.99 -4.04 12.28
N GLU A 90 18.13 -3.93 11.59
CA GLU A 90 18.57 -2.71 10.93
C GLU A 90 17.95 -2.53 9.54
N GLY A 91 17.64 -3.62 8.83
CA GLY A 91 17.07 -3.58 7.49
C GLY A 91 17.25 -4.88 6.70
N LYS A 92 17.25 -4.77 5.37
CA LYS A 92 17.44 -5.87 4.42
C LYS A 92 18.81 -5.79 3.80
N ALA A 93 19.64 -6.80 4.03
CA ALA A 93 20.89 -6.93 3.28
C ALA A 93 20.61 -7.16 1.79
N ILE A 94 21.18 -6.32 0.95
CA ILE A 94 21.18 -6.44 -0.52
C ILE A 94 22.52 -6.98 -1.02
N ILE A 95 23.59 -6.69 -0.27
CA ILE A 95 24.93 -7.17 -0.52
C ILE A 95 25.51 -7.70 0.78
N VAL A 96 26.12 -8.88 0.72
CA VAL A 96 26.93 -9.47 1.78
C VAL A 96 28.35 -9.63 1.24
N ALA A 97 29.30 -8.93 1.85
CA ALA A 97 30.69 -8.89 1.46
C ALA A 97 31.56 -9.67 2.45
N THR A 98 32.58 -10.35 1.92
CA THR A 98 33.65 -10.95 2.73
C THR A 98 34.96 -10.88 1.94
N ASP A 99 36.07 -10.80 2.64
CA ASP A 99 37.43 -10.78 2.10
C ASP A 99 38.08 -12.17 2.07
N VAL A 100 37.36 -13.21 2.52
CA VAL A 100 37.84 -14.59 2.55
C VAL A 100 37.45 -15.33 1.27
N ASN A 101 38.45 -15.89 0.59
CA ASN A 101 38.29 -16.74 -0.60
C ASN A 101 38.94 -18.13 -0.37
N PRO A 102 38.19 -19.24 -0.49
CA PRO A 102 36.78 -19.37 -0.88
C PRO A 102 35.80 -18.85 0.18
N ILE A 103 34.63 -18.35 -0.25
CA ILE A 103 33.58 -17.85 0.66
C ILE A 103 33.16 -18.96 1.62
N PRO A 104 33.20 -18.72 2.94
CA PRO A 104 32.71 -19.69 3.93
C PRO A 104 31.21 -19.96 3.81
N ASP A 105 30.80 -21.21 4.03
CA ASP A 105 29.39 -21.63 3.89
C ASP A 105 28.42 -20.89 4.82
N ALA A 106 28.91 -20.44 5.98
CA ALA A 106 28.12 -19.60 6.88
C ALA A 106 27.71 -18.28 6.20
N VAL A 107 28.66 -17.59 5.54
CA VAL A 107 28.43 -16.33 4.82
C VAL A 107 27.47 -16.55 3.64
N LYS A 108 27.66 -17.64 2.88
CA LYS A 108 26.74 -18.00 1.77
C LYS A 108 25.31 -18.19 2.26
N LYS A 109 25.13 -18.89 3.38
CA LYS A 109 23.82 -19.15 3.97
C LYS A 109 23.17 -17.87 4.51
N ILE A 110 23.95 -16.97 5.10
CA ILE A 110 23.47 -15.65 5.54
C ILE A 110 22.99 -14.85 4.33
N ALA A 111 23.80 -14.73 3.28
CA ALA A 111 23.41 -14.01 2.06
C ALA A 111 22.12 -14.58 1.44
N SER A 112 22.02 -15.91 1.36
CA SER A 112 20.83 -16.60 0.84
C SER A 112 19.55 -16.28 1.65
N LYS A 113 19.64 -16.07 2.97
CA LYS A 113 18.48 -15.69 3.79
C LYS A 113 17.89 -14.33 3.42
N PHE A 114 18.72 -13.41 2.92
CA PHE A 114 18.29 -12.09 2.48
C PHE A 114 18.08 -11.99 0.97
N ASN A 115 18.36 -13.07 0.22
CA ASN A 115 18.53 -13.05 -1.23
C ASN A 115 19.59 -12.01 -1.66
N ALA A 116 20.60 -11.76 -0.82
CA ALA A 116 21.63 -10.77 -1.05
C ALA A 116 22.69 -11.30 -2.02
N ILE A 117 23.32 -10.39 -2.76
CA ILE A 117 24.48 -10.71 -3.60
C ILE A 117 25.71 -10.88 -2.73
N LEU A 118 26.47 -11.94 -2.99
CA LEU A 118 27.77 -12.15 -2.37
C LEU A 118 28.82 -11.36 -3.13
N TYR A 119 29.53 -10.49 -2.41
CA TYR A 119 30.66 -9.75 -2.94
C TYR A 119 31.97 -10.27 -2.35
N ILE A 120 32.95 -10.50 -3.20
CA ILE A 120 34.35 -10.73 -2.82
C ILE A 120 35.20 -9.76 -3.64
N PRO A 121 36.21 -9.10 -3.04
CA PRO A 121 37.22 -8.36 -3.79
C PRO A 121 37.89 -9.25 -4.85
N GLU A 122 38.19 -8.69 -6.03
CA GLU A 122 38.86 -9.42 -7.14
C GLU A 122 40.22 -10.01 -6.74
N ARG A 123 40.89 -9.37 -5.79
CA ARG A 123 42.11 -9.85 -5.16
C ARG A 123 42.02 -9.70 -3.65
N ASN A 124 42.74 -10.55 -2.94
CA ASN A 124 42.89 -10.41 -1.49
C ASN A 124 43.50 -9.04 -1.17
N LEU A 125 42.92 -8.37 -0.17
CA LEU A 125 43.42 -7.11 0.33
C LEU A 125 44.55 -7.38 1.33
N THR A 126 45.64 -6.62 1.24
CA THR A 126 46.68 -6.66 2.27
C THR A 126 46.18 -6.01 3.55
N LEU A 127 46.82 -6.31 4.69
CA LEU A 127 46.48 -5.68 5.96
C LEU A 127 46.62 -4.15 5.91
N GLU A 128 47.64 -3.65 5.24
CA GLU A 128 47.87 -2.21 5.02
C GLU A 128 46.76 -1.57 4.20
N GLU A 129 46.27 -2.24 3.15
CA GLU A 129 45.16 -1.74 2.33
C GLU A 129 43.86 -1.67 3.11
N LYS A 130 43.54 -2.72 3.90
CA LYS A 130 42.36 -2.71 4.78
C LYS A 130 42.46 -1.57 5.79
N GLN A 131 43.62 -1.41 6.41
CA GLN A 131 43.85 -0.37 7.40
C GLN A 131 43.68 1.02 6.80
N LYS A 132 44.29 1.30 5.65
CA LYS A 132 44.14 2.58 4.96
C LYS A 132 42.68 2.91 4.62
N ILE A 133 41.95 1.96 4.03
CA ILE A 133 40.54 2.15 3.66
C ILE A 133 39.69 2.47 4.90
N VAL A 134 39.90 1.73 5.99
CA VAL A 134 39.15 1.92 7.23
C VAL A 134 39.54 3.20 7.95
N GLU A 135 40.81 3.61 7.92
CA GLU A 135 41.28 4.87 8.50
C GLU A 135 40.68 6.08 7.77
N GLU A 136 40.73 6.11 6.44
CA GLU A 136 40.12 7.17 5.63
C GLU A 136 38.61 7.27 5.90
N TYR A 137 37.92 6.12 5.93
CA TYR A 137 36.50 6.04 6.25
C TYR A 137 36.20 6.48 7.70
N SER A 138 37.05 6.12 8.65
CA SER A 138 36.91 6.46 10.07
C SER A 138 37.03 7.96 10.31
N ILE A 139 37.97 8.63 9.62
CA ILE A 139 38.12 10.08 9.66
C ILE A 139 36.87 10.75 9.08
N PHE A 140 36.40 10.29 7.92
CA PHE A 140 35.25 10.90 7.24
C PHE A 140 33.95 10.78 8.05
N HIS A 141 33.69 9.62 8.66
CA HIS A 141 32.48 9.38 9.47
C HIS A 141 32.66 9.69 10.97
N ASN A 142 33.84 10.17 11.39
CA ASN A 142 34.20 10.43 12.78
C ASN A 142 33.90 9.24 13.72
N ILE A 143 34.29 8.04 13.28
CA ILE A 143 34.15 6.78 14.03
C ILE A 143 35.53 6.25 14.43
N LYS A 144 35.59 5.42 15.46
CA LYS A 144 36.83 4.75 15.89
C LYS A 144 36.70 3.24 15.70
N VAL A 145 37.66 2.65 14.99
CA VAL A 145 37.72 1.21 14.72
C VAL A 145 39.02 0.64 15.26
N ASP A 146 38.98 0.08 16.47
CA ASP A 146 40.15 -0.51 17.13
C ASP A 146 40.20 -2.04 17.00
N ASN A 147 39.06 -2.69 16.73
CA ASN A 147 38.97 -4.14 16.66
C ASN A 147 39.35 -4.64 15.24
N PRO A 148 40.31 -5.57 15.10
CA PRO A 148 40.76 -6.06 13.80
C PRO A 148 39.67 -6.78 13.00
N HIS A 149 38.74 -7.49 13.66
CA HIS A 149 37.62 -8.15 13.00
C HIS A 149 36.62 -7.15 12.43
N ILE A 150 36.36 -6.06 13.17
CA ILE A 150 35.51 -4.95 12.68
C ILE A 150 36.19 -4.25 11.50
N ARG A 151 37.51 -4.04 11.58
CA ARG A 151 38.30 -3.45 10.47
C ARG A 151 38.16 -4.30 9.21
N ASP A 152 38.35 -5.60 9.31
CA ASP A 152 38.34 -6.51 8.16
C ASP A 152 36.93 -6.62 7.57
N SER A 153 35.89 -6.75 8.40
CA SER A 153 34.49 -6.74 7.94
C SER A 153 34.09 -5.38 7.33
N LEU A 154 34.54 -4.27 7.90
CA LEU A 154 34.26 -2.94 7.37
C LEU A 154 34.97 -2.68 6.04
N ALA A 155 36.24 -3.09 5.91
CA ALA A 155 36.98 -2.99 4.66
C ALA A 155 36.28 -3.74 3.52
N ALA A 156 35.76 -4.95 3.79
CA ALA A 156 34.98 -5.72 2.83
C ALA A 156 33.69 -4.99 2.41
N ALA A 157 32.95 -4.41 3.38
CA ALA A 157 31.74 -3.64 3.11
C ALA A 157 32.01 -2.38 2.26
N ILE A 158 33.06 -1.62 2.59
CA ILE A 158 33.46 -0.42 1.84
C ILE A 158 33.86 -0.78 0.41
N LYS A 159 34.62 -1.86 0.21
CA LYS A 159 34.95 -2.32 -1.15
C LYS A 159 33.72 -2.70 -1.96
N ALA A 160 32.75 -3.35 -1.33
CA ALA A 160 31.49 -3.67 -1.97
C ALA A 160 30.73 -2.40 -2.37
N TYR A 161 30.64 -1.39 -1.49
CA TYR A 161 30.04 -0.10 -1.81
C TYR A 161 30.76 0.58 -2.98
N ASN A 162 32.09 0.69 -2.95
CA ASN A 162 32.87 1.34 -4.00
C ASN A 162 32.68 0.68 -5.39
N ASN A 163 32.38 -0.62 -5.44
CA ASN A 163 32.07 -1.31 -6.69
C ASN A 163 30.74 -0.86 -7.32
N ILE A 164 29.77 -0.46 -6.50
CA ILE A 164 28.43 -0.06 -6.94
C ILE A 164 28.15 1.44 -6.86
N GLU A 165 29.04 2.21 -6.24
CA GLU A 165 28.90 3.65 -5.98
C GLU A 165 28.50 4.43 -7.24
N ASN A 166 29.15 4.17 -8.37
CA ASN A 166 28.84 4.84 -9.63
C ASN A 166 27.40 4.60 -10.09
N LYS A 167 26.88 3.38 -9.88
CA LYS A 167 25.50 3.04 -10.24
C LYS A 167 24.51 3.71 -9.29
N LEU A 168 24.79 3.71 -7.99
CA LEU A 168 23.97 4.38 -6.97
C LEU A 168 23.90 5.89 -7.23
N ARG A 169 25.02 6.54 -7.55
CA ARG A 169 25.04 7.97 -7.91
C ARG A 169 24.20 8.31 -9.14
N GLN A 170 24.14 7.42 -10.13
CA GLN A 170 23.27 7.61 -11.30
C GLN A 170 21.79 7.53 -10.91
N ILE A 171 21.42 6.57 -10.04
CA ILE A 171 20.06 6.48 -9.49
C ILE A 171 19.70 7.75 -8.73
N ASP A 172 20.56 8.22 -7.81
CA ASP A 172 20.30 9.45 -7.04
C ASP A 172 20.19 10.69 -7.93
N SER A 173 20.99 10.78 -8.99
CA SER A 173 20.90 11.85 -9.98
C SER A 173 19.56 11.83 -10.71
N PHE A 174 19.08 10.64 -11.06
CA PHE A 174 17.78 10.45 -11.69
C PHE A 174 16.63 10.77 -10.73
N LEU A 175 16.67 10.25 -9.50
CA LEU A 175 15.67 10.51 -8.46
C LEU A 175 15.53 11.99 -8.16
N ARG A 176 16.63 12.76 -8.11
CA ARG A 176 16.58 14.22 -7.94
C ARG A 176 15.89 14.97 -9.08
N ARG A 177 15.78 14.37 -10.28
CA ARG A 177 15.12 14.97 -11.45
C ARG A 177 13.63 14.66 -11.53
N LEU A 178 13.16 13.68 -10.76
CA LEU A 178 11.75 13.32 -10.66
C LEU A 178 11.21 13.74 -9.29
N ASP A 179 9.90 13.95 -9.17
CA ASP A 179 9.30 14.08 -7.84
C ASP A 179 9.39 12.74 -7.12
N ILE A 180 10.19 12.72 -6.05
CA ILE A 180 10.64 11.54 -5.29
C ILE A 180 9.45 10.73 -4.74
N ASP A 181 8.31 11.39 -4.50
CA ASP A 181 7.14 10.79 -3.85
C ASP A 181 6.46 9.68 -4.67
N ILE A 182 6.76 9.56 -5.97
CA ILE A 182 6.13 8.59 -6.87
C ILE A 182 6.95 7.29 -6.98
N VAL A 183 8.25 7.33 -6.68
CA VAL A 183 9.19 6.24 -7.00
C VAL A 183 9.65 5.51 -5.73
N ASP A 184 9.53 4.18 -5.68
CA ASP A 184 10.13 3.38 -4.61
C ASP A 184 11.63 3.20 -4.89
N GLU A 185 12.46 4.06 -4.30
CA GLU A 185 13.93 4.05 -4.46
C GLU A 185 14.54 2.67 -4.23
N ASN A 186 13.97 1.90 -3.29
CA ASN A 186 14.52 0.60 -2.97
C ASN A 186 14.35 -0.43 -4.08
N ARG A 187 13.32 -0.30 -4.92
CA ARG A 187 13.15 -1.17 -6.09
C ARG A 187 14.22 -0.90 -7.13
N LEU A 188 14.60 0.36 -7.31
CA LEU A 188 15.70 0.74 -8.19
C LEU A 188 17.03 0.19 -7.67
N TYR A 189 17.30 0.35 -6.36
CA TYR A 189 18.50 -0.22 -5.74
C TYR A 189 18.55 -1.74 -5.91
N ASP A 190 17.46 -2.44 -5.57
CA ASP A 190 17.36 -3.89 -5.74
C ASP A 190 17.64 -4.28 -7.21
N CYS A 191 16.95 -3.66 -8.18
CA CYS A 191 17.08 -3.96 -9.61
C CYS A 191 18.52 -3.82 -10.14
N VAL A 192 19.20 -2.72 -9.78
CA VAL A 192 20.56 -2.43 -10.26
C VAL A 192 21.59 -3.36 -9.63
N ILE A 193 21.40 -3.71 -8.36
CA ILE A 193 22.28 -4.63 -7.65
C ILE A 193 22.18 -6.02 -8.28
N TYR A 194 20.97 -6.51 -8.61
CA TYR A 194 20.76 -7.80 -9.28
C TYR A 194 21.22 -7.86 -10.75
N GLY A 195 21.97 -6.87 -11.23
CA GLY A 195 22.74 -6.97 -12.48
C GLY A 195 22.14 -6.24 -13.67
N ASN A 196 20.97 -5.62 -13.51
CA ASN A 196 20.38 -4.79 -14.56
C ASN A 196 21.12 -3.45 -14.66
N THR A 197 21.03 -2.82 -15.83
CA THR A 197 21.53 -1.45 -16.02
C THR A 197 20.63 -0.44 -15.32
N VAL A 198 21.20 0.72 -14.98
CA VAL A 198 20.44 1.81 -14.36
C VAL A 198 19.28 2.24 -15.28
N SER A 199 19.52 2.30 -16.60
CA SER A 199 18.49 2.63 -17.59
C SER A 199 17.33 1.63 -17.59
N GLU A 200 17.60 0.33 -17.63
CA GLU A 200 16.55 -0.71 -17.61
C GLU A 200 15.69 -0.64 -16.34
N CYS A 201 16.32 -0.42 -15.19
CA CYS A 201 15.61 -0.29 -13.92
C CYS A 201 14.72 0.95 -13.87
N ILE A 202 15.23 2.08 -14.37
CA ILE A 202 14.48 3.33 -14.51
C ILE A 202 13.28 3.13 -15.44
N GLU A 203 13.50 2.57 -16.63
CA GLU A 203 12.44 2.33 -17.61
C GLU A 203 11.37 1.38 -17.06
N SER A 204 11.80 0.31 -16.37
CA SER A 204 10.88 -0.62 -15.70
C SER A 204 10.00 0.09 -14.68
N GLU A 205 10.58 0.97 -13.86
CA GLU A 205 9.83 1.66 -12.81
C GLU A 205 8.90 2.74 -13.39
N ILE A 206 9.32 3.48 -14.41
CA ILE A 206 8.44 4.40 -15.16
C ILE A 206 7.27 3.62 -15.76
N ASN A 207 7.51 2.49 -16.41
CA ASN A 207 6.45 1.66 -16.98
C ASN A 207 5.50 1.11 -15.91
N ASN A 208 6.00 0.78 -14.72
CA ASN A 208 5.16 0.35 -13.60
C ASN A 208 4.26 1.48 -13.09
N ILE A 209 4.76 2.72 -13.03
CA ILE A 209 3.97 3.89 -12.66
C ILE A 209 2.87 4.13 -13.70
N LEU A 210 3.22 4.14 -14.99
CA LEU A 210 2.26 4.31 -16.08
C LEU A 210 1.19 3.21 -16.10
N LYS A 211 1.55 1.95 -15.80
CA LYS A 211 0.59 0.85 -15.68
C LYS A 211 -0.34 1.02 -14.48
N LYS A 212 0.17 1.44 -13.32
CA LYS A 212 -0.68 1.72 -12.15
C LYS A 212 -1.65 2.86 -12.44
N GLU A 213 -1.20 3.94 -13.06
CA GLU A 213 -2.08 5.05 -13.48
C GLU A 213 -3.13 4.59 -14.50
N GLY A 214 -2.75 3.72 -15.46
CA GLY A 214 -3.68 3.14 -16.43
C GLY A 214 -4.70 2.18 -15.81
N GLU A 215 -4.30 1.35 -14.85
CA GLU A 215 -5.19 0.43 -14.11
C GLU A 215 -6.13 1.19 -13.15
N GLU A 216 -5.67 2.27 -12.53
CA GLU A 216 -6.51 3.17 -11.72
C GLU A 216 -7.56 3.91 -12.56
N GLN A 217 -7.21 4.34 -13.79
CA GLN A 217 -8.16 4.92 -14.76
C GLN A 217 -9.21 3.90 -15.27
N ILE A 218 -8.84 2.61 -15.41
CA ILE A 218 -9.78 1.55 -15.81
C ILE A 218 -10.73 1.19 -14.66
N ASN A 219 -10.24 1.15 -13.42
CA ASN A 219 -11.05 0.83 -12.24
C ASN A 219 -12.03 1.96 -11.86
N THR A 220 -11.64 3.22 -12.05
CA THR A 220 -12.55 4.37 -11.86
C THR A 220 -13.68 4.38 -12.91
N ASN A 221 -13.39 4.08 -14.18
CA ASN A 221 -14.42 4.03 -15.24
C ASN A 221 -15.46 2.92 -15.04
N ASN A 222 -15.08 1.75 -14.51
CA ASN A 222 -16.01 0.65 -14.24
C ASN A 222 -16.90 0.93 -13.02
N ASN A 223 -16.37 1.59 -11.98
CA ASN A 223 -17.16 2.02 -10.83
C ASN A 223 -18.11 3.18 -11.19
N ILE A 224 -17.68 4.12 -12.02
CA ILE A 224 -18.53 5.23 -12.49
C ILE A 224 -19.69 4.70 -13.35
N LYS A 225 -19.45 3.76 -14.29
CA LYS A 225 -20.54 3.16 -15.08
C LYS A 225 -21.57 2.43 -14.23
N ASN A 226 -21.14 1.67 -13.21
CA ASN A 226 -22.05 0.95 -12.33
C ASN A 226 -22.87 1.88 -11.42
N VAL A 227 -22.27 2.97 -10.93
CA VAL A 227 -22.97 3.98 -10.14
C VAL A 227 -23.91 4.81 -11.04
N HIS A 228 -23.47 5.17 -12.24
CA HIS A 228 -24.28 5.93 -13.21
C HIS A 228 -25.51 5.16 -13.65
N ASN A 229 -25.38 3.86 -13.95
CA ASN A 229 -26.52 3.01 -14.31
C ASN A 229 -27.54 2.88 -13.17
N LYS A 230 -27.07 2.74 -11.92
CA LYS A 230 -27.96 2.71 -10.74
C LYS A 230 -28.67 4.06 -10.50
N ILE A 231 -27.99 5.18 -10.76
CA ILE A 231 -28.58 6.52 -10.63
C ILE A 231 -29.63 6.77 -11.73
N ILE A 232 -29.35 6.35 -12.97
CA ILE A 232 -30.31 6.44 -14.08
C ILE A 232 -31.56 5.61 -13.77
N GLU A 233 -31.39 4.36 -13.35
CA GLU A 233 -32.52 3.47 -13.04
C GLU A 233 -33.35 3.98 -11.85
N PHE A 234 -32.71 4.59 -10.86
CA PHE A 234 -33.40 5.24 -9.74
C PHE A 234 -34.19 6.47 -10.22
N ASN A 235 -33.59 7.34 -11.03
CA ASN A 235 -34.23 8.56 -11.52
C ASN A 235 -35.40 8.25 -12.46
N ASP A 236 -35.28 7.27 -13.35
CA ASP A 236 -36.36 6.85 -14.24
C ASP A 236 -37.57 6.31 -13.46
N ASN A 237 -37.31 5.59 -12.36
CA ASN A 237 -38.37 5.12 -11.47
C ASN A 237 -39.09 6.27 -10.75
N GLN A 238 -38.35 7.30 -10.29
CA GLN A 238 -38.97 8.47 -9.67
C GLN A 238 -39.76 9.31 -10.68
N ILE A 239 -39.22 9.50 -11.88
CA ILE A 239 -39.90 10.22 -12.96
C ILE A 239 -41.21 9.52 -13.34
N ARG A 240 -41.21 8.18 -13.40
CA ARG A 240 -42.44 7.41 -13.65
C ARG A 240 -43.50 7.63 -12.57
N LYS A 241 -43.12 7.50 -11.29
CA LYS A 241 -44.04 7.74 -10.16
C LYS A 241 -44.61 9.15 -10.17
N LEU A 242 -43.75 10.16 -10.38
CA LEU A 242 -44.18 11.56 -10.47
C LEU A 242 -45.12 11.79 -11.65
N LYS A 243 -44.90 11.13 -12.79
CA LYS A 243 -45.81 11.23 -13.95
C LYS A 243 -47.17 10.60 -13.67
N GLU A 244 -47.20 9.44 -13.01
CA GLU A 244 -48.43 8.77 -12.60
C GLU A 244 -49.22 9.63 -11.60
N GLU A 245 -48.54 10.20 -10.61
CA GLU A 245 -49.15 11.11 -9.64
C GLU A 245 -49.67 12.39 -10.31
N ASN A 246 -48.91 12.98 -11.23
CA ASN A 246 -49.33 14.17 -11.96
C ASN A 246 -50.57 13.89 -12.83
N LEU A 247 -50.64 12.72 -13.46
CA LEU A 247 -51.82 12.29 -14.21
C LEU A 247 -53.03 12.11 -13.28
N TYR A 248 -52.82 11.47 -12.13
CA TYR A 248 -53.86 11.29 -11.12
C TYR A 248 -54.41 12.62 -10.60
N LEU A 249 -53.53 13.55 -10.22
CA LEU A 249 -53.89 14.89 -9.76
C LEU A 249 -54.62 15.69 -10.84
N LYS A 250 -54.17 15.61 -12.10
CA LYS A 250 -54.88 16.25 -13.24
C LYS A 250 -56.30 15.72 -13.40
N ASN A 251 -56.47 14.40 -13.25
CA ASN A 251 -57.79 13.78 -13.32
C ASN A 251 -58.68 14.24 -12.15
N GLN A 252 -58.15 14.31 -10.93
CA GLN A 252 -58.88 14.86 -9.79
C GLN A 252 -59.30 16.31 -10.03
N VAL A 253 -58.39 17.17 -10.48
CA VAL A 253 -58.69 18.58 -10.80
C VAL A 253 -59.81 18.68 -11.84
N SER A 254 -59.78 17.83 -12.87
CA SER A 254 -60.85 17.77 -13.87
C SER A 254 -62.21 17.38 -13.26
N SER A 255 -62.23 16.37 -12.39
CA SER A 255 -63.44 15.95 -11.68
C SER A 255 -63.98 17.04 -10.77
N TYR A 256 -63.12 17.66 -9.96
CA TYR A 256 -63.54 18.76 -9.08
C TYR A 256 -64.07 19.96 -9.87
N LYS A 257 -63.46 20.31 -11.01
CA LYS A 257 -63.98 21.37 -11.89
C LYS A 257 -65.40 21.07 -12.39
N LYS A 258 -65.68 19.82 -12.78
CA LYS A 258 -67.04 19.40 -13.20
C LYS A 258 -68.04 19.51 -12.05
N ILE A 259 -67.64 19.09 -10.85
CA ILE A 259 -68.49 19.17 -9.66
C ILE A 259 -68.80 20.63 -9.33
N ILE A 260 -67.79 21.50 -9.30
CA ILE A 260 -67.95 22.94 -9.07
C ILE A 260 -68.90 23.54 -10.10
N TYR A 261 -68.76 23.20 -11.38
CA TYR A 261 -69.65 23.70 -12.43
C TYR A 261 -71.11 23.31 -12.18
N ASN A 262 -71.36 22.05 -11.83
CA ASN A 262 -72.71 21.58 -11.53
C ASN A 262 -73.31 22.27 -10.29
N LEU A 263 -72.52 22.41 -9.22
CA LEU A 263 -72.94 23.12 -8.00
C LEU A 263 -73.26 24.59 -8.26
N LEU A 264 -72.48 25.26 -9.12
CA LEU A 264 -72.74 26.65 -9.52
C LEU A 264 -74.06 26.78 -10.28
N ARG A 265 -74.34 25.84 -11.20
CA ARG A 265 -75.60 25.81 -11.94
C ARG A 265 -76.80 25.59 -11.01
N GLU A 266 -76.69 24.61 -10.11
CA GLU A 266 -77.74 24.32 -9.13
C GLU A 266 -78.00 25.51 -8.21
N LYS A 267 -76.95 26.20 -7.75
CA LYS A 267 -77.08 27.44 -6.99
C LYS A 267 -77.84 28.51 -7.77
N GLU A 268 -77.56 28.67 -9.06
CA GLU A 268 -78.25 29.65 -9.91
C GLU A 268 -79.75 29.32 -10.07
N ASP A 269 -80.07 28.06 -10.32
CA ASP A 269 -81.46 27.59 -10.45
C ASP A 269 -82.24 27.75 -9.14
N LEU A 270 -81.61 27.43 -8.00
CA LEU A 270 -82.20 27.67 -6.68
C LEU A 270 -82.39 29.16 -6.40
N THR A 271 -81.45 30.02 -6.82
CA THR A 271 -81.58 31.47 -6.65
C THR A 271 -82.77 32.01 -7.45
N LYS A 272 -82.95 31.56 -8.70
CA LYS A 272 -84.12 31.93 -9.53
C LYS A 272 -85.43 31.50 -8.87
N LYS A 273 -85.51 30.27 -8.36
CA LYS A 273 -86.70 29.78 -7.64
C LYS A 273 -87.01 30.61 -6.39
N ILE A 274 -85.97 30.99 -5.63
CA ILE A 274 -86.15 31.86 -4.45
C ILE A 274 -86.74 33.21 -4.88
N ASP A 275 -86.25 33.80 -5.97
CA ASP A 275 -86.75 35.08 -6.47
C ASP A 275 -88.18 34.99 -7.02
N GLU A 276 -88.53 33.91 -7.70
CA GLU A 276 -89.91 33.61 -8.13
C GLU A 276 -90.86 33.50 -6.94
N ILE A 277 -90.48 32.73 -5.91
CA ILE A 277 -91.27 32.57 -4.68
C ILE A 277 -91.45 33.93 -3.98
N LYS A 278 -90.38 34.73 -3.86
CA LYS A 278 -90.47 36.09 -3.28
C LYS A 278 -91.45 36.97 -4.06
N LEU A 279 -91.42 36.93 -5.39
CA LEU A 279 -92.33 37.71 -6.23
C LEU A 279 -93.79 37.29 -6.02
N GLN A 280 -94.03 35.99 -5.89
CA GLN A 280 -95.37 35.44 -5.66
C GLN A 280 -95.90 35.82 -4.27
N VAL A 281 -95.09 35.66 -3.22
CA VAL A 281 -95.41 36.11 -1.86
C VAL A 281 -95.73 37.61 -1.83
N ASN A 282 -94.96 38.44 -2.53
CA ASN A 282 -95.24 39.88 -2.61
C ASN A 282 -96.59 40.18 -3.28
N LYS A 283 -96.93 39.46 -4.37
CA LYS A 283 -98.23 39.62 -5.03
C LYS A 283 -99.41 39.18 -4.17
N ASP A 284 -99.25 38.10 -3.41
CA ASP A 284 -100.28 37.61 -2.50
C ASP A 284 -100.47 38.57 -1.32
N LEU A 285 -99.38 39.12 -0.75
CA LEU A 285 -99.44 40.19 0.24
C LEU A 285 -100.11 41.47 -0.29
N GLU A 286 -99.91 41.83 -1.56
CA GLU A 286 -100.61 42.97 -2.18
C GLU A 286 -102.11 42.70 -2.40
N ARG A 287 -102.52 41.44 -2.60
CA ARG A 287 -103.93 41.05 -2.70
C ARG A 287 -104.61 41.09 -1.33
N ASP A 288 -103.97 40.57 -0.30
CA ASP A 288 -104.49 40.60 1.08
C ASP A 288 -104.61 42.03 1.64
N ARG A 289 -103.85 42.99 1.12
CA ARG A 289 -103.96 44.43 1.47
C ARG A 289 -105.10 45.17 0.76
N LYS A 290 -105.74 44.57 -0.24
CA LYS A 290 -106.83 45.17 -1.04
C LYS A 290 -108.23 44.65 -0.68
N VAL A 291 -108.30 43.69 0.26
CA VAL A 291 -109.53 43.21 0.92
C VAL A 291 -109.71 43.97 2.22
#